data_AF-A0A7Y8X697-F1
#
_entry.id   AF-A0A7Y8X697-F1
#
_cell.length_a   1.000
_cell.length_b   1.000
_cell.length_c   1.000
_cell.angle_alpha   90.00
_cell.angle_beta   90.00
_cell.angle_gamma   90.00
#
_symmetry.space_group_name_H-M   'P 1'
#
loop_
_entity.id
_entity.type
_entity.pdbx_description
1 polymer ?
#
loop_
_entity_poly.entity_id
_entity_poly.type
_entity_poly.pdbx_seq_one_letter_code
_entity_poly.pdbx_strand_id
1 'polypeptide(L)'
;MSALLAATALVGGAVVTAAPAQAASRHCDDYLRSLGYFTPFQGLYCMRGESQVGDAWQECRNGLIKWGIQPAHADRACGLARWGF
;
A
#
# COMPACT_ATOMS: atom_id res chain seq x y z
N MET A 1 28.59 35.45 -43.87
CA MET A 1 27.33 34.73 -43.58
C MET A 1 27.62 33.77 -42.44
N SER A 2 27.32 34.17 -41.20
CA SER A 2 27.65 33.37 -40.01
C SER A 2 26.42 32.56 -39.62
N ALA A 3 26.54 31.24 -39.73
CA ALA A 3 25.46 30.28 -39.49
C ALA A 3 25.22 30.10 -37.99
N LEU A 4 23.93 30.11 -37.61
CA LEU A 4 23.43 29.74 -36.30
C LEU A 4 23.64 28.25 -36.05
N LEU A 5 24.18 27.88 -34.90
CA LEU A 5 24.03 26.54 -34.32
C LEU A 5 23.68 26.70 -32.83
N ALA A 6 22.38 26.86 -32.57
CA ALA A 6 21.82 26.79 -31.23
C ALA A 6 21.80 25.31 -30.80
N ALA A 7 22.78 24.91 -30.00
CA ALA A 7 22.76 23.64 -29.29
C ALA A 7 22.00 23.82 -27.97
N THR A 8 20.67 23.65 -28.00
CA THR A 8 19.88 23.50 -26.77
C THR A 8 20.26 22.18 -26.12
N ALA A 9 21.14 22.24 -25.12
CA ALA A 9 21.45 21.13 -24.25
C ALA A 9 20.16 20.67 -23.57
N LEU A 10 19.73 19.43 -23.88
CA LEU A 10 18.67 18.74 -23.16
C LEU A 10 19.10 18.65 -21.69
N VAL A 11 18.42 19.43 -20.84
CA VAL A 11 18.44 19.22 -19.39
C VAL A 11 17.84 17.84 -19.17
N GLY A 12 18.72 16.85 -18.99
CA GLY A 12 18.36 15.52 -18.49
C GLY A 12 17.90 15.65 -17.04
N GLY A 13 16.69 16.17 -16.85
CA GLY A 13 16.01 16.14 -15.58
C GLY A 13 15.79 14.69 -15.22
N ALA A 14 16.52 14.21 -14.21
CA ALA A 14 16.23 12.95 -13.57
C ALA A 14 14.77 13.00 -13.10
N VAL A 15 13.89 12.35 -13.84
CA VAL A 15 12.52 12.13 -13.41
C VAL A 15 12.63 11.14 -12.27
N VAL A 16 12.78 11.64 -11.04
CA VAL A 16 12.61 10.83 -9.84
C VAL A 16 11.13 10.48 -9.84
N THR A 17 10.81 9.33 -10.44
CA THR A 17 9.50 8.72 -10.26
C THR A 17 9.43 8.40 -8.77
N ALA A 18 8.75 9.24 -8.00
CA ALA A 18 8.27 8.83 -6.70
C ALA A 18 7.34 7.64 -7.00
N ALA A 19 7.86 6.42 -6.85
CA ALA A 19 7.03 5.23 -6.83
C ALA A 19 5.86 5.54 -5.88
N PRO A 20 4.60 5.24 -6.24
CA PRO A 20 3.49 5.54 -5.36
C PRO A 20 3.84 4.93 -4.01
N ALA A 21 3.93 5.77 -2.97
CA ALA A 21 4.22 5.33 -1.61
C ALA A 21 3.17 4.26 -1.31
N GLN A 22 3.63 3.01 -1.31
CA GLN A 22 2.77 1.88 -1.55
C GLN A 22 1.66 1.90 -0.50
N ALA A 23 0.39 1.73 -0.90
CA ALA A 23 -0.60 1.21 0.02
C ALA A 23 0.03 -0.07 0.60
N ALA A 24 0.45 0.05 1.86
CA ALA A 24 1.40 -0.86 2.47
C ALA A 24 0.68 -1.58 3.59
N SER A 25 0.84 -2.88 3.65
CA SER A 25 0.51 -3.78 4.75
C SER A 25 0.92 -3.21 6.10
N ARG A 26 1.95 -2.36 6.16
CA ARG A 26 2.31 -1.58 7.35
C ARG A 26 1.14 -0.74 7.90
N HIS A 27 0.35 -0.08 7.05
CA HIS A 27 -0.78 0.74 7.49
C HIS A 27 -1.90 -0.11 8.08
N CYS A 28 -2.07 -1.34 7.58
CA CYS A 28 -2.95 -2.33 8.18
C CYS A 28 -2.42 -2.79 9.54
N ASP A 29 -1.13 -3.10 9.66
CA ASP A 29 -0.51 -3.52 10.93
C ASP A 29 -0.56 -2.39 11.98
N ASP A 30 -0.12 -1.18 11.62
CA ASP A 30 -0.12 0.02 12.47
C ASP A 30 -1.52 0.33 12.98
N TYR A 31 -2.53 0.28 12.10
CA TYR A 31 -3.93 0.49 12.48
C TYR A 31 -4.40 -0.55 13.50
N LEU A 32 -4.16 -1.84 13.23
CA LEU A 32 -4.61 -2.90 14.12
C LEU A 32 -3.89 -2.86 15.47
N ARG A 33 -2.59 -2.54 15.48
CA ARG A 33 -1.80 -2.36 16.70
C ARG A 33 -2.25 -1.15 17.50
N SER A 34 -2.62 -0.04 16.85
CA SER A 34 -3.15 1.15 17.53
C SER A 34 -4.46 0.87 18.27
N LEU A 35 -5.22 -0.14 17.83
CA LEU A 35 -6.44 -0.62 18.46
C LEU A 35 -6.19 -1.71 19.51
N GLY A 36 -4.94 -2.09 19.75
CA GLY A 36 -4.56 -3.12 20.72
C GLY A 36 -4.73 -4.55 20.20
N TYR A 37 -4.93 -4.77 18.91
CA TYR A 37 -4.88 -6.11 18.34
C TYR A 37 -3.44 -6.55 18.15
N PHE A 38 -3.10 -7.70 18.74
CA PHE A 38 -1.83 -8.38 18.52
C PHE A 38 -2.11 -9.81 18.11
N THR A 39 -1.88 -10.13 16.83
CA THR A 39 -1.97 -11.50 16.33
C THR A 39 -0.70 -11.84 15.55
N PRO A 40 -0.14 -13.04 15.71
CA PRO A 40 1.07 -13.45 14.98
C PRO A 40 0.86 -13.52 13.47
N PHE A 41 -0.38 -13.47 12.98
CA PHE A 41 -0.72 -13.57 11.56
C PHE A 41 -1.17 -12.24 10.92
N GLN A 42 -1.17 -11.13 11.68
CA GLN A 42 -1.58 -9.81 11.20
C GLN A 42 -0.87 -9.42 9.90
N GLY A 43 0.47 -9.47 9.90
CA GLY A 43 1.27 -9.11 8.73
C GLY A 43 0.96 -9.93 7.48
N LEU A 44 0.69 -11.24 7.64
CA LEU A 44 0.39 -12.12 6.51
C LEU A 44 -0.94 -11.76 5.83
N TYR A 45 -1.97 -11.44 6.61
CA TYR A 45 -3.26 -11.00 6.06
C TYR A 45 -3.20 -9.57 5.53
N CYS A 46 -2.47 -8.69 6.21
CA CYS A 46 -2.24 -7.32 5.74
C CYS A 46 -1.51 -7.30 4.38
N MET A 47 -0.49 -8.15 4.18
CA MET A 47 0.17 -8.33 2.88
C MET A 47 -0.81 -8.80 1.80
N ARG A 48 -1.76 -9.66 2.15
CA ARG A 48 -2.78 -10.09 1.21
C ARG A 48 -3.70 -8.95 0.79
N GLY A 49 -3.98 -8.03 1.71
CA GLY A 49 -4.72 -6.80 1.43
C GLY A 49 -4.04 -5.86 0.42
N GLU A 50 -2.71 -5.91 0.29
CA GLU A 50 -1.97 -5.13 -0.73
C GLU A 50 -2.26 -5.63 -2.16
N SER A 51 -2.60 -6.91 -2.31
CA SER A 51 -2.84 -7.51 -3.62
C SER A 51 -4.16 -7.01 -4.23
N GLN A 52 -4.09 -6.57 -5.48
CA GLN A 52 -5.27 -6.16 -6.26
C GLN A 52 -5.88 -7.32 -7.07
N VAL A 53 -5.30 -8.52 -6.98
CA VAL A 53 -5.69 -9.68 -7.79
C VAL A 53 -6.76 -10.50 -7.08
N GLY A 54 -7.78 -10.92 -7.83
CA GLY A 54 -8.77 -11.88 -7.36
C GLY A 54 -9.51 -11.44 -6.10
N ASP A 55 -9.63 -12.37 -5.16
CA ASP A 55 -10.35 -12.25 -3.89
C ASP A 55 -9.45 -11.81 -2.72
N ALA A 56 -8.24 -11.31 -2.98
CA ALA A 56 -7.24 -11.03 -1.95
C ALA A 56 -7.71 -10.08 -0.83
N TRP A 57 -8.57 -9.10 -1.15
CA TRP A 57 -9.19 -8.24 -0.13
C TRP A 57 -10.12 -9.02 0.80
N GLN A 58 -10.89 -9.95 0.25
CA GLN A 58 -11.82 -10.79 1.01
C GLN A 58 -11.08 -11.82 1.86
N GLU A 59 -9.96 -12.34 1.35
CA GLU A 59 -9.05 -13.22 2.11
C GLU A 59 -8.36 -12.47 3.26
N CYS A 60 -7.93 -11.22 3.04
CA CYS A 60 -7.44 -10.33 4.11
C CYS A 60 -8.50 -10.18 5.20
N ARG A 61 -9.71 -9.76 4.81
CA ARG A 61 -10.82 -9.51 5.73
C ARG A 61 -11.19 -10.75 6.54
N ASN A 62 -11.45 -11.87 5.87
CA ASN A 62 -11.89 -13.11 6.51
C ASN A 62 -10.79 -13.70 7.41
N GLY A 63 -9.53 -13.55 7.00
CA GLY A 63 -8.38 -13.91 7.82
C GLY A 63 -8.33 -13.14 9.13
N LEU A 64 -8.38 -11.81 9.08
CA LEU A 64 -8.37 -10.97 10.28
C LEU A 64 -9.56 -11.27 11.20
N ILE A 65 -10.76 -11.45 10.65
CA ILE A 65 -11.96 -11.80 11.43
C ILE A 65 -11.81 -13.16 12.12
N LYS A 66 -11.24 -14.16 11.43
CA LYS A 66 -10.96 -15.48 12.02
C LYS A 66 -10.04 -15.41 13.25
N TRP A 67 -9.20 -14.38 13.33
CA TRP A 67 -8.30 -14.12 14.46
C TRP A 67 -8.90 -13.19 15.52
N GLY A 68 -10.22 -12.94 15.47
CA GLY A 68 -10.93 -12.16 16.49
C GLY A 68 -10.88 -10.64 16.29
N ILE A 69 -10.41 -10.16 15.14
CA ILE A 69 -10.50 -8.74 14.80
C ILE A 69 -11.95 -8.43 14.41
N GLN A 70 -12.51 -7.36 14.99
CA GLN A 70 -13.87 -6.95 14.68
C GLN A 70 -14.03 -6.67 13.18
N PRO A 71 -15.14 -7.06 12.54
CA PRO A 71 -15.33 -6.91 11.09
C PRO A 71 -15.06 -5.49 10.57
N ALA A 72 -15.56 -4.46 11.26
CA ALA A 72 -15.33 -3.07 10.87
C ALA A 72 -13.84 -2.67 10.92
N HIS A 73 -13.08 -3.22 11.87
CA HIS A 73 -11.64 -3.00 11.95
C HIS A 73 -10.88 -3.79 10.87
N ALA A 74 -11.31 -5.01 10.57
CA ALA A 74 -10.75 -5.79 9.46
C ALA A 74 -10.99 -5.12 8.11
N ASP A 75 -12.20 -4.60 7.87
CA ASP A 75 -12.57 -3.87 6.65
C ASP A 75 -11.67 -2.64 6.45
N ARG A 76 -11.50 -1.84 7.52
CA ARG A 76 -10.65 -0.66 7.49
C ARG A 76 -9.17 -1.01 7.32
N ALA A 77 -8.67 -2.02 8.03
CA ALA A 77 -7.27 -2.45 7.92
C ALA A 77 -6.93 -2.94 6.50
N CYS A 78 -7.79 -3.78 5.90
CA CYS A 78 -7.60 -4.24 4.53
C CYS A 78 -7.78 -3.10 3.51
N GLY A 79 -8.64 -2.12 3.78
CA GLY A 79 -8.75 -0.89 3.00
C GLY A 79 -7.44 -0.08 3.01
N LEU A 80 -6.85 0.11 4.19
CA LEU A 80 -5.57 0.79 4.35
C LEU A 80 -4.42 0.06 3.64
N ALA A 81 -4.38 -1.27 3.71
CA ALA A 81 -3.39 -2.06 2.97
C ALA A 81 -3.53 -1.93 1.45
N ARG A 82 -4.76 -1.81 0.94
CA ARG A 82 -5.03 -1.79 -0.51
C ARG A 82 -4.97 -0.39 -1.13
N TRP A 83 -5.43 0.60 -0.39
CA TRP A 83 -5.70 1.96 -0.91
C TRP A 83 -4.95 3.06 -0.15
N GLY A 84 -4.44 2.76 1.06
CA GLY A 84 -3.68 3.72 1.87
C GLY A 84 -4.53 4.74 2.63
N PHE A 85 -5.86 4.63 2.63
CA PHE A 85 -6.78 5.50 3.39
C PHE A 85 -8.08 4.78 3.79
#